data_AF-A0A149TJE1-F1
#
_entry.id   AF-A0A149TJE1-F1
#
_cell.length_a   1.000
_cell.length_b   1.000
_cell.length_c   1.000
_cell.angle_alpha   90.00
_cell.angle_beta   90.00
_cell.angle_gamma   90.00
#
_symmetry.space_group_name_H-M   'P 1'
#
loop_
_entity.id
_entity.type
_entity.pdbx_description
1 polymer ?
#
loop_
_entity_poly.entity_id
_entity_poly.type
_entity_poly.pdbx_seq_one_letter_code
_entity_poly.pdbx_strand_id
1 'polypeptide(L)'
;MDRLLPGWQTGNLPNGQSRPMKIPDALHQSLTLLKTHTFVLGISLSLLLTLAICHAWTAHRTFSPDSFTSADASSMKARVETCHITPKFISVSGWVLSDLWPGPKSSFLLTAGDGAQEVSIPYRLQERPDIAHATHTDGNAFHNRYGFTAIARIPAGITPHIHLNIIAGHTLYRMSHVCRS
;
A
#
# COMPACT_ATOMS: atom_id res chain seq x y z
N MET A 1 29.57 -102.62 -30.85
CA MET A 1 29.89 -102.47 -32.28
C MET A 1 29.62 -101.04 -32.69
N ASP A 2 30.55 -100.50 -33.44
CA ASP A 2 30.88 -99.10 -33.69
C ASP A 2 29.80 -98.22 -34.35
N ARG A 3 29.89 -96.90 -34.09
CA ARG A 3 30.04 -95.77 -35.06
C ARG A 3 29.62 -94.45 -34.37
N LEU A 4 30.55 -93.56 -33.99
CA LEU A 4 31.19 -92.49 -34.78
C LEU A 4 30.24 -91.37 -35.24
N LEU A 5 30.19 -90.27 -34.44
CA LEU A 5 30.24 -88.79 -34.68
C LEU A 5 29.56 -88.17 -35.94
N PRO A 6 29.39 -86.82 -36.07
CA PRO A 6 29.74 -85.65 -35.21
C PRO A 6 28.52 -84.69 -35.01
N GLY A 7 28.49 -83.73 -34.08
CA GLY A 7 29.22 -82.44 -34.07
C GLY A 7 28.31 -81.29 -34.53
N TRP A 8 28.39 -80.16 -33.81
CA TRP A 8 27.83 -78.82 -34.07
C TRP A 8 26.58 -78.39 -33.28
N GLN A 9 26.81 -77.35 -32.47
CA GLN A 9 25.89 -76.30 -31.99
C GLN A 9 25.01 -76.57 -30.75
N THR A 10 25.60 -76.43 -29.57
CA THR A 10 24.94 -75.74 -28.45
C THR A 10 25.71 -74.46 -28.14
N GLY A 11 25.42 -73.42 -28.91
CA GLY A 11 25.84 -72.06 -28.57
C GLY A 11 25.10 -71.60 -27.32
N ASN A 12 25.85 -71.39 -26.23
CA ASN A 12 25.32 -70.75 -25.02
C ASN A 12 24.91 -69.31 -25.35
N LEU A 13 23.62 -68.99 -25.16
CA LEU A 13 23.12 -67.62 -25.14
C LEU A 13 23.76 -66.86 -23.96
N PRO A 14 24.38 -65.69 -24.16
CA PRO A 14 24.86 -64.89 -23.05
C PRO A 14 23.67 -64.30 -22.29
N ASN A 15 23.67 -64.58 -20.99
CA ASN A 15 22.71 -64.09 -20.01
C ASN A 15 22.74 -62.55 -20.00
N GLY A 16 21.70 -61.92 -20.56
CA GLY A 16 21.56 -60.47 -20.62
C GLY A 16 21.26 -59.88 -19.24
N GLN A 17 22.30 -59.61 -18.45
CA GLN A 17 22.19 -58.72 -17.30
C GLN A 17 21.95 -57.29 -17.79
N SER A 18 20.71 -56.82 -17.71
CA SER A 18 20.38 -55.40 -17.81
C SER A 18 21.04 -54.67 -16.63
N ARG A 19 22.15 -53.98 -16.90
CA ARG A 19 22.75 -53.06 -15.93
C ARG A 19 21.77 -51.90 -15.71
N PRO A 20 21.43 -51.53 -14.46
CA PRO A 20 20.66 -50.32 -14.20
C PRO A 20 21.47 -49.12 -14.69
N MET A 21 20.87 -48.32 -15.56
CA MET A 21 21.46 -47.11 -16.10
C MET A 21 21.62 -46.11 -14.94
N LYS A 22 22.85 -45.98 -14.43
CA LYS A 22 23.20 -45.03 -13.37
C LYS A 22 23.08 -43.63 -13.97
N ILE A 23 21.99 -42.91 -13.64
CA ILE A 23 21.85 -41.49 -13.98
C ILE A 23 23.11 -40.80 -13.44
N PRO A 24 23.87 -40.06 -14.28
CA PRO A 24 25.15 -39.50 -13.85
C PRO A 24 24.89 -38.51 -12.70
N ASP A 25 25.53 -38.76 -11.55
CA ASP A 25 25.40 -37.97 -10.31
C ASP A 25 25.60 -36.46 -10.56
N ALA A 26 26.36 -36.09 -11.59
CA ALA A 26 26.58 -34.72 -12.05
C ALA A 26 25.29 -34.02 -12.53
N LEU A 27 24.38 -34.74 -13.18
CA LEU A 27 23.11 -34.20 -13.69
C LEU A 27 22.12 -33.98 -12.53
N HIS A 28 22.19 -34.83 -11.50
CA HIS A 28 21.42 -34.67 -10.29
C HIS A 28 21.93 -33.49 -9.44
N GLN A 29 23.25 -33.31 -9.34
CA GLN A 29 23.88 -32.15 -8.70
C GLN A 29 23.60 -30.82 -9.43
N SER A 30 23.61 -30.80 -10.76
CA SER A 30 23.26 -29.58 -11.52
C SER A 30 21.80 -29.21 -11.35
N LEU A 31 20.89 -30.20 -11.26
CA LEU A 31 19.47 -29.97 -11.03
C LEU A 31 19.18 -29.48 -9.60
N THR A 32 19.87 -30.00 -8.58
CA THR A 32 19.72 -29.50 -7.21
C THR A 32 20.28 -28.10 -7.08
N LEU A 33 21.45 -27.81 -7.66
CA LEU A 33 21.99 -26.45 -7.69
C LEU A 33 21.03 -25.48 -8.40
N LEU A 34 20.50 -25.84 -9.57
CA LEU A 34 19.53 -25.00 -10.29
C LEU A 34 18.25 -24.75 -9.47
N LYS A 35 17.75 -25.77 -8.76
CA LYS A 35 16.59 -25.62 -7.85
C LYS A 35 16.90 -24.70 -6.68
N THR A 36 18.08 -24.81 -6.07
CA THR A 36 18.49 -23.91 -4.97
C THR A 36 18.62 -22.47 -5.46
N HIS A 37 19.23 -22.26 -6.63
CA HIS A 37 19.40 -20.91 -7.18
C HIS A 37 18.05 -20.28 -7.59
N THR A 38 17.15 -21.04 -8.23
CA THR A 38 15.81 -20.55 -8.58
C THR A 38 14.96 -20.28 -7.34
N PHE A 39 15.08 -21.09 -6.28
CA PHE A 39 14.42 -20.85 -5.00
C PHE A 39 14.92 -19.57 -4.32
N VAL A 40 16.24 -19.36 -4.26
CA VAL A 40 16.84 -18.13 -3.69
C VAL A 40 16.47 -16.88 -4.50
N LEU A 41 16.47 -16.98 -5.84
CA LEU A 41 15.98 -15.91 -6.72
C LEU A 41 14.51 -15.59 -6.47
N GLY A 42 13.67 -16.61 -6.30
CA GLY A 42 12.25 -16.45 -5.98
C GLY A 42 12.02 -15.73 -4.64
N ILE A 43 12.76 -16.13 -3.59
CA ILE A 43 12.71 -15.44 -2.29
C ILE A 43 13.16 -13.99 -2.42
N SER A 44 14.27 -13.75 -3.13
CA SER A 44 14.80 -12.40 -3.32
C SER A 44 13.81 -11.49 -4.05
N LEU A 45 13.15 -12.00 -5.10
CA LEU A 45 12.13 -11.26 -5.84
C LEU A 45 10.89 -10.98 -4.97
N SER A 46 10.44 -11.95 -4.19
CA SER A 46 9.32 -11.77 -3.25
C SER A 46 9.62 -10.71 -2.19
N LEU A 47 10.84 -10.70 -1.65
CA LEU A 47 11.28 -9.69 -0.70
C LEU A 47 11.31 -8.29 -1.33
N LEU A 48 11.87 -8.15 -2.53
CA LEU A 48 11.91 -6.89 -3.27
C LEU A 48 10.50 -6.37 -3.57
N LEU A 49 9.58 -7.24 -3.99
CA LEU A 49 8.19 -6.86 -4.24
C LEU A 49 7.50 -6.38 -2.95
N THR A 50 7.73 -7.08 -1.84
CA THR A 50 7.18 -6.70 -0.53
C THR A 50 7.70 -5.33 -0.10
N LEU A 51 9.02 -5.09 -0.21
CA LEU A 51 9.62 -3.79 0.10
C LEU A 51 9.10 -2.68 -0.80
N ALA A 52 8.91 -2.94 -2.10
CA ALA A 52 8.35 -1.98 -3.04
C ALA A 52 6.90 -1.61 -2.67
N ILE A 53 6.07 -2.59 -2.29
CA ILE A 53 4.70 -2.36 -1.84
C ILE A 53 4.69 -1.55 -0.53
N CYS A 54 5.53 -1.92 0.45
CA CYS A 54 5.66 -1.17 1.69
C CYS A 54 6.12 0.28 1.45
N HIS A 55 7.07 0.49 0.54
CA HIS A 55 7.52 1.83 0.16
C HIS A 55 6.42 2.63 -0.52
N ALA A 56 5.70 2.04 -1.49
CA ALA A 56 4.59 2.71 -2.18
C ALA A 56 3.45 3.11 -1.22
N TRP A 57 3.22 2.32 -0.17
CA TRP A 57 2.23 2.63 0.86
C TRP A 57 2.68 3.77 1.79
N THR A 58 3.96 3.79 2.14
CA THR A 58 4.52 4.73 3.14
C THR A 58 5.06 6.03 2.53
N ALA A 59 5.27 6.07 1.22
CA ALA A 59 5.71 7.26 0.52
C ALA A 59 4.68 8.39 0.66
N HIS A 60 5.15 9.56 1.09
CA HIS A 60 4.36 10.78 1.11
C HIS A 60 3.93 11.12 -0.31
N ARG A 61 2.64 11.42 -0.49
CA ARG A 61 2.15 11.93 -1.77
C ARG A 61 2.14 13.45 -1.69
N THR A 62 2.89 14.07 -2.58
CA THR A 62 2.83 15.52 -2.79
C THR A 62 1.44 15.89 -3.28
N PHE A 63 0.89 16.97 -2.74
CA PHE A 63 -0.37 17.54 -3.17
C PHE A 63 -0.12 18.92 -3.76
N SER A 64 -0.70 19.18 -4.93
CA SER A 64 -0.53 20.45 -5.64
C SER A 64 -1.88 21.16 -5.69
N PRO A 65 -2.17 22.09 -4.75
CA PRO A 65 -3.47 22.77 -4.74
C PRO A 65 -3.72 23.57 -6.02
N ASP A 66 -2.67 24.08 -6.66
CA ASP A 66 -2.73 24.87 -7.90
C ASP A 66 -3.25 24.09 -9.10
N SER A 67 -3.30 22.75 -9.03
CA SER A 67 -3.92 21.93 -10.07
C SER A 67 -5.44 21.90 -9.98
N PHE A 68 -6.06 22.69 -9.10
CA PHE A 68 -7.51 22.75 -8.92
C PHE A 68 -8.01 24.19 -8.98
N THR A 69 -9.27 24.36 -9.37
CA THR A 69 -9.94 25.66 -9.27
C THR A 69 -10.32 25.90 -7.80
N SER A 70 -9.71 26.90 -7.16
CA SER A 70 -10.07 27.28 -5.80
C SER A 70 -11.49 27.85 -5.75
N ALA A 71 -12.29 27.38 -4.80
CA ALA A 71 -13.60 27.93 -4.50
C ALA A 71 -13.68 28.33 -3.03
N ASP A 72 -14.61 29.25 -2.75
CA ASP A 72 -14.88 29.71 -1.40
C ASP A 72 -15.45 28.58 -0.54
N ALA A 73 -14.90 28.42 0.66
CA ALA A 73 -15.25 27.35 1.61
C ALA A 73 -16.40 27.75 2.55
N SER A 74 -17.28 28.68 2.15
CA SER A 74 -18.34 29.23 3.00
C SER A 74 -19.38 28.21 3.48
N SER A 75 -19.61 27.13 2.72
CA SER A 75 -20.47 26.01 3.13
C SER A 75 -19.74 24.98 3.99
N MET A 76 -18.41 25.08 4.11
CA MET A 76 -17.62 24.18 4.93
C MET A 76 -17.53 24.76 6.35
N LYS A 77 -17.66 23.91 7.35
CA LYS A 77 -17.41 24.24 8.76
C LYS A 77 -16.48 23.17 9.30
N ALA A 78 -15.38 23.59 9.92
CA ALA A 78 -14.44 22.65 10.50
C ALA A 78 -13.89 23.16 11.81
N ARG A 79 -13.47 22.24 12.66
CA ARG A 79 -12.70 22.55 13.86
C ARG A 79 -11.60 21.53 14.02
N VAL A 80 -10.38 22.03 14.14
CA VAL A 80 -9.24 21.24 14.63
C VAL A 80 -9.25 21.31 16.15
N GLU A 81 -9.37 20.15 16.78
CA GLU A 81 -9.50 20.02 18.23
C GLU A 81 -8.13 19.77 18.86
N THR A 82 -7.35 18.87 18.26
CA THR A 82 -5.97 18.64 18.63
C THR A 82 -5.11 18.80 17.38
N CYS A 83 -4.00 19.52 17.53
CA CYS A 83 -2.94 19.47 16.55
C CYS A 83 -1.60 19.54 17.27
N HIS A 84 -0.74 18.58 16.98
CA HIS A 84 0.60 18.50 17.52
C HIS A 84 1.56 18.17 16.39
N ILE A 85 2.55 19.04 16.20
CA ILE A 85 3.57 18.90 15.17
C ILE A 85 4.93 18.80 15.85
N THR A 86 5.63 17.72 15.56
CA THR A 86 7.03 17.52 15.92
C THR A 86 7.87 17.53 14.64
N PRO A 87 9.21 17.64 14.74
CA PRO A 87 10.08 17.57 13.57
C PRO A 87 9.96 16.27 12.74
N LYS A 88 9.31 15.23 13.27
CA LYS A 88 9.18 13.91 12.60
C LYS A 88 7.74 13.49 12.34
N PHE A 89 6.79 13.94 13.15
CA PHE A 89 5.41 13.47 13.12
C PHE A 89 4.40 14.59 13.31
N ILE A 90 3.26 14.43 12.65
CA ILE A 90 2.06 15.22 12.85
C ILE A 90 0.97 14.32 13.46
N SER A 91 0.26 14.84 14.45
CA SER A 91 -0.94 14.25 15.01
C SER A 91 -2.02 15.32 15.02
N VAL A 92 -3.14 15.05 14.38
CA VAL A 92 -4.24 16.00 14.29
C VAL A 92 -5.58 15.28 14.41
N SER A 93 -6.51 15.88 15.14
CA SER A 93 -7.89 15.43 15.20
C SER A 93 -8.85 16.61 15.11
N GLY A 94 -10.04 16.35 14.61
CA GLY A 94 -11.07 17.35 14.49
C GLY A 94 -12.30 16.83 13.78
N TRP A 95 -13.10 17.75 13.26
CA TRP A 95 -14.26 17.44 12.46
C TRP A 95 -14.44 18.45 11.34
N VAL A 96 -15.14 18.01 10.30
CA VAL A 96 -15.50 18.81 9.13
C VAL A 96 -16.94 18.49 8.75
N LEU A 97 -17.69 19.54 8.44
CA LEU A 97 -19.05 19.51 7.92
C LEU A 97 -19.05 20.29 6.62
N SER A 98 -19.75 19.78 5.62
CA SER A 98 -19.92 20.44 4.34
C SER A 98 -21.15 19.87 3.64
N ASP A 99 -21.86 20.72 2.92
CA ASP A 99 -22.97 20.27 2.06
C ASP A 99 -22.47 19.46 0.84
N LEU A 100 -21.16 19.52 0.55
CA LEU A 100 -20.53 18.84 -0.58
C LEU A 100 -19.98 17.47 -0.24
N TRP A 101 -19.58 17.24 1.03
CA TRP A 101 -18.91 16.02 1.44
C TRP A 101 -19.47 15.45 2.75
N PRO A 102 -19.68 14.11 2.82
CA PRO A 102 -19.56 13.15 1.71
C PRO A 102 -20.72 13.24 0.70
N GLY A 103 -20.35 13.39 -0.57
CA GLY A 103 -21.26 13.45 -1.72
C GLY A 103 -20.71 12.65 -2.92
N PRO A 104 -21.55 12.35 -3.92
CA PRO A 104 -21.10 11.65 -5.12
C PRO A 104 -20.05 12.48 -5.85
N LYS A 105 -18.85 11.93 -6.03
CA LYS A 105 -17.68 12.58 -6.66
C LYS A 105 -17.02 13.69 -5.82
N SER A 106 -17.27 13.72 -4.51
CA SER A 106 -16.46 14.53 -3.59
C SER A 106 -15.55 13.66 -2.72
N SER A 107 -14.40 14.21 -2.35
CA SER A 107 -13.47 13.56 -1.43
C SER A 107 -12.91 14.55 -0.42
N PHE A 108 -12.67 14.07 0.79
CA PHE A 108 -11.96 14.81 1.82
C PHE A 108 -10.48 14.42 1.79
N LEU A 109 -9.61 15.42 1.81
CA LEU A 109 -8.16 15.25 1.84
C LEU A 109 -7.58 16.14 2.92
N LEU A 110 -6.81 15.51 3.81
CA LEU A 110 -6.02 16.22 4.81
C LEU A 110 -4.60 16.38 4.30
N THR A 111 -4.03 17.56 4.47
CA THR A 111 -2.68 17.89 3.98
C THR A 111 -1.92 18.71 5.01
N ALA A 112 -0.59 18.66 4.95
CA ALA A 112 0.27 19.55 5.72
C ALA A 112 1.40 20.12 4.87
N GLY A 113 1.89 21.29 5.27
CA GLY A 113 2.81 22.09 4.48
C GLY A 113 2.07 23.04 3.56
N ASP A 114 2.82 23.90 2.87
CA ASP A 114 2.29 24.87 1.92
C ASP A 114 2.96 24.72 0.54
N GLY A 115 2.20 25.04 -0.51
CA GLY A 115 2.70 25.13 -1.88
C GLY A 115 3.30 23.82 -2.39
N ALA A 116 4.52 23.88 -2.96
CA ALA A 116 5.18 22.73 -3.56
C ALA A 116 5.61 21.63 -2.57
N GLN A 117 5.64 21.93 -1.27
CA GLN A 117 6.01 20.98 -0.22
C GLN A 117 4.80 20.39 0.50
N GLU A 118 3.58 20.71 0.05
CA GLU A 118 2.37 20.19 0.66
C GLU A 118 2.24 18.68 0.41
N VAL A 119 1.93 17.93 1.48
CA VAL A 119 1.81 16.48 1.43
C VAL A 119 0.48 16.00 1.98
N SER A 120 -0.09 14.97 1.37
CA SER A 120 -1.30 14.33 1.87
C SER A 120 -1.01 13.53 3.14
N ILE A 121 -1.86 13.68 4.14
CA ILE A 121 -1.80 12.94 5.40
C ILE A 121 -2.90 11.87 5.41
N PRO A 122 -2.57 10.59 5.64
CA PRO A 122 -3.57 9.57 5.85
C PRO A 122 -4.35 9.84 7.14
N TYR A 123 -5.68 9.78 7.05
CA TYR A 123 -6.58 9.98 8.18
C TYR A 123 -7.54 8.80 8.32
N ARG A 124 -8.10 8.65 9.52
CA ARG A 124 -9.22 7.76 9.81
C ARG A 124 -10.43 8.59 10.16
N LEU A 125 -11.59 8.18 9.68
CA LEU A 125 -12.86 8.76 10.08
C LEU A 125 -13.30 8.16 11.42
N GLN A 126 -13.92 8.98 12.26
CA GLN A 126 -14.46 8.57 13.56
C GLN A 126 -15.87 9.12 13.72
N GLU A 127 -16.80 8.31 14.24
CA GLU A 127 -18.15 8.80 14.53
C GLU A 127 -18.17 9.84 15.67
N ARG A 128 -18.91 10.91 15.45
CA ARG A 128 -19.03 12.14 16.24
C ARG A 128 -20.50 12.59 16.29
N PRO A 129 -21.38 11.80 16.93
CA PRO A 129 -22.79 12.15 17.09
C PRO A 129 -22.99 13.45 17.90
N ASP A 130 -22.05 13.77 18.79
CA ASP A 130 -22.01 15.01 19.56
C ASP A 130 -21.99 16.26 18.66
N ILE A 131 -21.25 16.22 17.56
CA ILE A 131 -21.18 17.33 16.60
C ILE A 131 -22.49 17.44 15.84
N ALA A 132 -23.04 16.32 15.37
CA ALA A 132 -24.30 16.31 14.62
C ALA A 132 -25.44 16.95 15.44
N HIS A 133 -25.50 16.66 16.74
CA HIS A 133 -26.45 17.28 17.66
C HIS A 133 -26.20 18.78 17.87
N ALA A 134 -24.95 19.19 18.05
CA ALA A 134 -24.58 20.59 18.28
C ALA A 134 -24.82 21.49 17.06
N THR A 135 -24.74 20.95 15.85
CA THR A 135 -24.92 21.72 14.61
C THR A 135 -26.34 21.66 14.03
N HIS A 136 -27.30 21.08 14.76
CA HIS A 136 -28.70 20.87 14.34
C HIS A 136 -28.84 20.19 12.98
N THR A 137 -27.81 19.44 12.59
CA THR A 137 -27.82 18.60 11.40
C THR A 137 -28.59 17.32 11.70
N ASP A 138 -29.24 16.73 10.70
CA ASP A 138 -29.92 15.45 10.89
C ASP A 138 -28.89 14.43 11.41
N GLY A 139 -29.07 14.02 12.66
CA GLY A 139 -28.21 13.07 13.33
C GLY A 139 -28.21 11.72 12.64
N ASN A 140 -29.13 11.40 11.73
CA ASN A 140 -29.18 10.18 10.92
C ASN A 140 -28.54 10.29 9.55
N ALA A 141 -28.17 11.51 9.13
CA ALA A 141 -27.44 11.72 7.90
C ALA A 141 -25.99 11.22 8.07
N PHE A 142 -25.64 10.15 7.35
CA PHE A 142 -24.31 9.53 7.36
C PHE A 142 -23.18 10.58 7.24
N HIS A 143 -23.38 11.62 6.43
CA HIS A 143 -22.40 12.65 6.16
C HIS A 143 -22.08 13.61 7.33
N ASN A 144 -22.96 13.72 8.34
CA ASN A 144 -22.82 14.68 9.44
C ASN A 144 -22.24 14.05 10.71
N ARG A 145 -21.84 12.78 10.65
CA ARG A 145 -21.39 12.02 11.83
C ARG A 145 -19.89 11.88 11.93
N TYR A 146 -19.07 12.37 11.01
CA TYR A 146 -17.66 11.95 10.97
C TYR A 146 -16.68 13.07 11.33
N GLY A 147 -15.93 12.84 12.40
CA GLY A 147 -14.66 13.49 12.65
C GLY A 147 -13.51 12.78 11.94
N PHE A 148 -12.32 13.34 12.05
CA PHE A 148 -11.09 12.76 11.54
C PHE A 148 -10.02 12.70 12.63
N THR A 149 -9.19 11.67 12.57
CA THR A 149 -7.92 11.58 13.31
C THR A 149 -6.84 11.13 12.35
N ALA A 150 -5.71 11.83 12.37
CA ALA A 150 -4.58 11.55 11.50
C ALA A 150 -3.28 11.58 12.27
N ILE A 151 -2.45 10.57 12.04
CA ILE A 151 -1.09 10.51 12.55
C ILE A 151 -0.21 10.08 11.39
N ALA A 152 0.78 10.90 11.07
CA ALA A 152 1.71 10.58 10.00
C ALA A 152 3.12 11.04 10.33
N ARG A 153 4.09 10.34 9.76
CA ARG A 153 5.45 10.88 9.62
C ARG A 153 5.39 12.01 8.59
N ILE A 154 6.15 13.06 8.79
CA ILE A 154 6.24 14.17 7.83
C ILE A 154 7.70 14.38 7.39
N PRO A 155 7.94 14.83 6.14
CA PRO A 155 9.25 15.29 5.71
C PRO A 155 9.79 16.39 6.65
N ALA A 156 11.12 16.47 6.77
CA ALA A 156 11.75 17.56 7.50
C ALA A 156 11.49 18.90 6.78
N GLY A 157 11.23 19.96 7.54
CA GLY A 157 11.03 21.31 7.01
C GLY A 157 9.58 21.65 6.59
N ILE A 158 8.62 20.74 6.80
CA ILE A 158 7.19 21.02 6.60
C ILE A 158 6.73 22.13 7.54
N THR A 159 5.99 23.11 7.01
CA THR A 159 5.38 24.19 7.79
C THR A 159 4.29 23.64 8.72
N PRO A 160 4.00 24.29 9.87
CA PRO A 160 2.99 23.82 10.81
C PRO A 160 1.55 24.10 10.35
N HIS A 161 1.35 24.27 9.05
CA HIS A 161 0.06 24.51 8.44
C HIS A 161 -0.57 23.17 8.04
N ILE A 162 -1.82 22.99 8.43
CA ILE A 162 -2.66 21.89 7.99
C ILE A 162 -3.77 22.47 7.14
N HIS A 163 -4.10 21.80 6.04
CA HIS A 163 -5.24 22.15 5.24
C HIS A 163 -6.24 21.00 5.18
N LEU A 164 -7.49 21.36 5.47
CA LEU A 164 -8.66 20.55 5.26
C LEU A 164 -9.18 20.87 3.86
N ASN A 165 -9.12 19.89 2.96
CA ASN A 165 -9.49 20.06 1.57
C ASN A 165 -10.72 19.19 1.27
N ILE A 166 -11.72 19.76 0.63
CA ILE A 166 -12.79 19.02 -0.04
C ILE A 166 -12.62 19.23 -1.53
N ILE A 167 -12.47 18.14 -2.28
CA ILE A 167 -12.33 18.15 -3.73
C ILE A 167 -13.65 17.65 -4.31
N ALA A 168 -14.30 18.46 -5.15
CA ALA A 168 -15.50 18.07 -5.87
C ALA A 168 -15.28 18.31 -7.37
N GLY A 169 -15.07 17.23 -8.13
CA GLY A 169 -14.61 17.34 -9.52
C GLY A 169 -13.23 18.01 -9.62
N HIS A 170 -13.15 19.18 -10.25
CA HIS A 170 -11.91 19.96 -10.39
C HIS A 170 -11.85 21.17 -9.43
N THR A 171 -12.80 21.26 -8.51
CA THR A 171 -12.91 22.37 -7.57
C THR A 171 -12.35 21.98 -6.21
N LEU A 172 -11.56 22.88 -5.61
CA LEU A 172 -10.95 22.72 -4.30
C LEU A 172 -11.54 23.72 -3.32
N TYR A 173 -12.19 23.20 -2.28
CA TYR A 173 -12.65 23.95 -1.11
C TYR A 173 -11.64 23.71 0.01
N ARG A 174 -11.04 24.78 0.54
CA ARG A 174 -9.89 24.68 1.44
C ARG A 174 -10.08 25.52 2.69
N MET A 175 -9.80 24.91 3.85
CA MET A 175 -9.64 25.60 5.12
C MET A 175 -8.25 25.34 5.69
N SER A 176 -7.56 26.40 6.09
CA SER A 176 -6.22 26.33 6.66
C SER A 176 -6.28 26.46 8.17
N HIS A 177 -5.46 25.67 8.86
CA HIS A 177 -5.28 25.73 10.31
C HIS A 177 -3.80 25.74 10.64
N VAL A 178 -3.39 26.67 11.50
CA VAL A 178 -2.02 26.73 12.01
C VAL A 178 -1.96 26.01 13.34
N CYS A 179 -1.17 24.94 13.41
CA CYS A 179 -0.99 24.21 14.64
C CYS A 179 -0.17 25.01 15.63
N ARG A 180 -0.66 25.10 16.87
CA ARG A 180 0.09 25.73 17.97
C ARG A 180 1.01 24.67 18.57
N SER A 181 2.29 24.97 18.61
CA SER A 181 3.33 24.17 19.29
C SER A 181 3.19 24.24 20.80
#